data_AF-A0AA41V5Z4-F1
#
_entry.id   AF-A0AA41V5Z4-F1
#
_cell.length_a   1.000
_cell.length_b   1.000
_cell.length_c   1.000
_cell.angle_alpha   90.00
_cell.angle_beta   90.00
_cell.angle_gamma   90.00
#
_symmetry.space_group_name_H-M   'P 1'
#
loop_
_entity.id
_entity.type
_entity.pdbx_description
1 polymer ?
#
loop_
_entity_poly.entity_id
_entity_poly.type
_entity_poly.pdbx_seq_one_letter_code
_entity_poly.pdbx_strand_id
1 'polypeptide(L)'
;MLVFPPLSIPYLMIWCFIQSSDQHLILIDKLHMFIIQMGVGSVNLIVGVCFTKREGSAVHSLTETTLHHIDTENPIHPNKYEKVIWITAKLIKDLNGDNSIRCFGFGDGIAFSSLLKKVSYDVIIRKAICLASETSDRHHVLVIIASEPVSRSSDTRRGLSDEEQRTLDAIAIARNYRLSIVLVSVGETNQNMMRELRKKIPSSDYVTVRMQQCYFVDYTRIMLTDKPLQTRNRDFCLAVFGNLPREIPERLHALIR
;
A
#
# COMPACT_ATOMS: atom_id res chain seq x y z
N MET A 1 19.29 -9.78 -4.15
CA MET A 1 19.17 -10.38 -5.50
C MET A 1 17.68 -10.55 -5.74
N LEU A 2 17.11 -9.72 -6.62
CA LEU A 2 15.67 -9.74 -6.90
C LEU A 2 15.35 -11.02 -7.68
N VAL A 3 14.64 -11.98 -7.07
CA VAL A 3 14.16 -13.17 -7.77
C VAL A 3 12.74 -12.86 -8.24
N PHE A 4 12.60 -12.47 -9.50
CA PHE A 4 11.31 -12.33 -10.17
C PHE A 4 11.28 -13.27 -11.38
N PRO A 5 10.11 -13.87 -11.69
CA PRO A 5 9.95 -14.63 -12.91
C PRO A 5 10.18 -13.73 -14.13
N PRO A 6 10.74 -14.26 -15.24
CA PRO A 6 11.09 -13.47 -16.39
C PRO A 6 9.82 -13.06 -17.15
N LEU A 7 9.89 -11.85 -17.75
CA LEU A 7 8.98 -11.25 -18.75
C LEU A 7 7.98 -10.22 -18.21
N SER A 8 8.43 -8.96 -18.07
CA SER A 8 7.83 -7.83 -18.80
C SER A 8 8.75 -6.61 -18.76
N ILE A 9 8.78 -5.83 -19.84
CA ILE A 9 9.66 -4.67 -20.06
C ILE A 9 9.52 -3.49 -19.04
N PRO A 10 8.42 -3.28 -18.27
CA PRO A 10 8.37 -2.18 -17.28
C PRO A 10 9.37 -2.28 -16.11
N TYR A 11 10.03 -3.42 -15.89
CA TYR A 11 10.92 -3.62 -14.72
C TYR A 11 12.26 -2.87 -14.81
N LEU A 12 12.79 -2.66 -16.02
CA LEU A 12 14.07 -1.96 -16.20
C LEU A 12 13.91 -0.45 -15.91
N MET A 13 12.73 0.11 -16.16
CA MET A 13 12.45 1.52 -15.90
C MET A 13 12.26 1.83 -14.42
N ILE A 14 11.63 0.94 -13.65
CA ILE A 14 11.56 1.08 -12.19
C ILE A 14 12.98 1.10 -11.59
N TRP A 15 13.89 0.26 -12.11
CA TRP A 15 15.29 0.23 -11.66
C TRP A 15 16.09 1.47 -12.08
N CYS A 16 15.94 1.97 -13.32
CA CYS A 16 16.59 3.20 -13.77
C CYS A 16 16.07 4.45 -13.04
N PHE A 17 14.77 4.51 -12.75
CA PHE A 17 14.17 5.62 -12.00
C PHE A 17 14.62 5.67 -10.54
N ILE A 18 14.98 4.52 -9.94
CA ILE A 18 15.60 4.46 -8.60
C ILE A 18 16.91 5.26 -8.52
N GLN A 19 17.60 5.49 -9.65
CA GLN A 19 18.93 6.11 -9.65
C GLN A 19 18.99 7.60 -10.00
N SER A 20 17.89 8.27 -10.43
CA SER A 20 18.02 9.55 -11.17
C SER A 20 17.42 10.82 -10.55
N SER A 21 17.25 10.96 -9.22
CA SER A 21 16.61 12.18 -8.66
C SER A 21 17.31 12.79 -7.41
N ASP A 22 18.44 13.45 -7.63
CA ASP A 22 19.37 13.89 -6.58
C ASP A 22 18.85 14.90 -5.54
N GLN A 23 17.90 15.78 -5.87
CA GLN A 23 17.40 16.77 -4.88
C GLN A 23 16.33 16.21 -3.91
N HIS A 24 15.74 15.05 -4.23
CA HIS A 24 14.78 14.35 -3.36
C HIS A 24 15.43 13.34 -2.42
N LEU A 25 16.65 12.91 -2.73
CA LEU A 25 17.39 11.89 -1.98
C LEU A 25 17.70 12.33 -0.55
N ILE A 26 18.19 13.55 -0.35
CA ILE A 26 18.67 14.01 0.97
C ILE A 26 17.59 13.94 2.06
N LEU A 27 16.34 14.29 1.73
CA LEU A 27 15.26 14.26 2.72
C LEU A 27 14.72 12.84 2.96
N ILE A 28 14.66 12.01 1.92
CA ILE A 28 14.25 10.62 2.06
C ILE A 28 15.29 9.85 2.87
N ASP A 29 16.57 10.13 2.67
CA ASP A 29 17.67 9.53 3.46
C ASP A 29 17.59 10.00 4.93
N LYS A 30 17.26 11.28 5.20
CA LYS A 30 16.99 11.75 6.57
C LYS A 30 15.79 11.05 7.22
N LEU A 31 14.71 10.83 6.46
CA LEU A 31 13.52 10.13 6.94
C LEU A 31 13.78 8.65 7.18
N HIS A 32 14.59 8.03 6.35
CA HIS A 32 15.04 6.67 6.53
C HIS A 32 15.80 6.52 7.85
N MET A 33 16.78 7.41 8.09
CA MET A 33 17.48 7.46 9.37
C MET A 33 16.54 7.70 10.54
N PHE A 34 15.52 8.55 10.38
CA PHE A 34 14.51 8.78 11.41
C PHE A 34 13.69 7.52 11.72
N ILE A 35 13.28 6.75 10.72
CA ILE A 35 12.54 5.48 10.93
C ILE A 35 13.42 4.44 11.63
N ILE A 36 14.70 4.34 11.25
CA ILE A 36 15.68 3.50 11.95
C ILE A 36 15.81 3.95 13.42
N GLN A 37 15.94 5.25 13.68
CA GLN A 37 16.03 5.81 15.04
C GLN A 37 14.76 5.63 15.87
N MET A 38 13.59 5.55 15.23
CA MET A 38 12.33 5.23 15.90
C MET A 38 12.26 3.78 16.40
N GLY A 39 13.28 2.95 16.11
CA GLY A 39 13.32 1.55 16.50
C GLY A 39 12.40 0.68 15.64
N VAL A 40 12.14 1.09 14.40
CA VAL A 40 11.50 0.17 13.45
C VAL A 40 12.54 -0.87 13.07
N GLY A 41 12.27 -2.12 13.46
CA GLY A 41 13.12 -3.26 13.21
C GLY A 41 13.27 -3.64 11.75
N SER A 42 13.92 -4.77 11.52
CA SER A 42 13.91 -5.37 10.19
C SER A 42 12.49 -5.78 9.81
N VAL A 43 12.04 -5.33 8.64
CA VAL A 43 10.74 -5.66 8.08
C VAL A 43 10.88 -6.36 6.74
N ASN A 44 9.84 -7.07 6.31
CA ASN A 44 9.70 -7.58 4.95
C ASN A 44 8.61 -6.78 4.23
N LEU A 45 8.96 -6.13 3.12
CA LEU A 45 7.97 -5.38 2.32
C LEU A 45 7.27 -6.25 1.28
N ILE A 46 5.96 -6.08 1.26
CA ILE A 46 5.06 -6.60 0.25
C ILE A 46 4.36 -5.42 -0.40
N VAL A 47 4.34 -5.36 -1.73
CA VAL A 47 3.65 -4.33 -2.51
C VAL A 47 2.50 -4.96 -3.28
N GLY A 48 1.30 -4.44 -3.07
CA GLY A 48 0.10 -4.80 -3.83
C GLY A 48 -0.30 -3.66 -4.77
N VAL A 49 -0.40 -3.92 -6.07
CA VAL A 49 -0.82 -2.93 -7.06
C VAL A 49 -2.19 -3.29 -7.61
N CYS A 50 -3.17 -2.40 -7.43
CA CYS A 50 -4.50 -2.55 -8.01
C CYS A 50 -4.49 -2.14 -9.48
N PHE A 51 -4.93 -3.03 -10.38
CA PHE A 51 -5.04 -2.79 -11.83
C PHE A 51 -6.51 -2.72 -12.30
N THR A 52 -7.43 -2.38 -11.39
CA THR A 52 -8.86 -2.36 -11.75
C THR A 52 -9.17 -1.24 -12.74
N LYS A 53 -9.68 -1.61 -13.91
CA LYS A 53 -10.13 -0.67 -14.94
C LYS A 53 -11.60 -0.31 -14.72
N ARG A 54 -11.89 0.85 -14.12
CA ARG A 54 -13.23 1.44 -14.13
C ARG A 54 -13.34 2.51 -15.21
N GLU A 55 -14.38 2.44 -16.02
CA GLU A 55 -14.72 3.53 -16.95
C GLU A 55 -15.12 4.75 -16.12
N GLY A 56 -14.45 5.89 -16.37
CA GLY A 56 -14.80 7.17 -15.73
C GLY A 56 -13.83 7.70 -14.66
N SER A 57 -12.79 6.97 -14.25
CA SER A 57 -11.77 7.53 -13.31
C SER A 57 -10.75 8.46 -14.00
N ALA A 58 -10.98 8.76 -15.28
CA ALA A 58 -10.28 9.73 -16.12
C ALA A 58 -11.24 10.83 -16.58
N VAL A 59 -11.99 11.45 -15.66
CA VAL A 59 -12.95 12.51 -16.00
C VAL A 59 -12.39 13.85 -15.54
N HIS A 60 -12.07 14.69 -16.55
CA HIS A 60 -11.70 16.13 -16.52
C HIS A 60 -10.23 16.57 -16.61
N SER A 61 -9.35 15.85 -17.30
CA SER A 61 -8.14 16.48 -17.85
C SER A 61 -7.92 16.08 -19.30
N LEU A 62 -7.83 17.07 -20.20
CA LEU A 62 -7.65 16.99 -21.66
C LEU A 62 -6.33 16.30 -22.12
N THR A 63 -5.69 15.51 -21.26
CA THR A 63 -4.51 14.68 -21.53
C THR A 63 -4.77 13.30 -20.96
N GLU A 64 -5.58 12.50 -21.67
CA GLU A 64 -6.03 11.17 -21.25
C GLU A 64 -4.87 10.17 -21.17
N THR A 65 -4.20 10.13 -20.02
CA THR A 65 -3.34 9.00 -19.66
C THR A 65 -3.91 8.36 -18.40
N THR A 66 -4.18 7.06 -18.47
CA THR A 66 -4.67 6.29 -17.31
C THR A 66 -3.70 6.45 -16.13
N LEU A 67 -4.15 6.27 -14.87
CA LEU A 67 -3.25 6.35 -13.72
C LEU A 67 -2.08 5.33 -13.78
N HIS A 68 -2.19 4.31 -14.63
CA HIS A 68 -1.18 3.30 -14.92
C HIS A 68 -0.37 3.56 -16.19
N HIS A 69 -0.55 4.70 -16.85
CA HIS A 69 0.22 5.04 -18.04
C HIS A 69 1.70 5.06 -17.70
N ILE A 70 2.49 4.32 -18.47
CA ILE A 70 3.94 4.29 -18.39
C ILE A 70 4.45 5.01 -19.62
N ASP A 71 5.12 6.14 -19.41
CA ASP A 71 5.77 6.87 -20.49
C ASP A 71 7.13 6.20 -20.80
N THR A 72 7.14 5.36 -21.83
CA THR A 72 8.36 4.66 -22.27
C THR A 72 9.31 5.54 -23.06
N GLU A 73 8.84 6.68 -23.56
CA GLU A 73 9.64 7.61 -24.38
C GLU A 73 10.31 8.68 -23.50
N ASN A 74 9.65 9.10 -22.43
CA ASN A 74 10.15 10.06 -21.46
C ASN A 74 9.91 9.61 -19.99
N PRO A 75 10.77 8.75 -19.43
CA PRO A 75 10.61 8.21 -18.07
C PRO A 75 10.84 9.23 -16.94
N ILE A 76 11.03 10.52 -17.28
CA ILE A 76 11.24 11.60 -16.31
C ILE A 76 9.91 11.94 -15.57
N HIS A 77 8.78 11.52 -16.12
CA HIS A 77 7.44 11.82 -15.58
C HIS A 77 6.71 10.55 -15.10
N PRO A 78 7.14 9.96 -13.97
CA PRO A 78 6.50 8.76 -13.43
C PRO A 78 5.05 9.06 -13.03
N ASN A 79 4.18 8.08 -13.24
CA ASN A 79 2.80 8.13 -12.79
C ASN A 79 2.72 8.04 -11.25
N LYS A 80 1.51 8.22 -10.70
CA LYS A 80 1.31 8.24 -9.24
C LYS A 80 1.64 6.90 -8.59
N TYR A 81 1.42 5.77 -9.27
CA TYR A 81 1.79 4.44 -8.77
C TYR A 81 3.31 4.29 -8.70
N GLU A 82 4.03 4.64 -9.77
CA GLU A 82 5.49 4.60 -9.83
C GLU A 82 6.13 5.45 -8.73
N LYS A 83 5.63 6.67 -8.50
CA LYS A 83 6.10 7.54 -7.41
C LYS A 83 5.90 6.91 -6.03
N VAL A 84 4.73 6.33 -5.76
CA VAL A 84 4.45 5.67 -4.47
C VAL A 84 5.38 4.47 -4.26
N ILE A 85 5.54 3.61 -5.27
CA ILE A 85 6.44 2.45 -5.21
C ILE A 85 7.86 2.91 -4.93
N TRP A 86 8.35 3.91 -5.67
CA TRP A 86 9.70 4.43 -5.53
C TRP A 86 9.98 4.97 -4.12
N ILE A 87 9.12 5.87 -3.62
CA ILE A 87 9.28 6.45 -2.28
C ILE A 87 9.26 5.34 -1.22
N THR A 88 8.29 4.43 -1.30
CA THR A 88 8.11 3.34 -0.33
C THR A 88 9.33 2.42 -0.31
N ALA A 89 9.78 1.94 -1.48
CA ALA A 89 10.91 1.03 -1.61
C ALA A 89 12.23 1.67 -1.16
N LYS A 90 12.47 2.93 -1.53
CA LYS A 90 13.68 3.67 -1.15
C LYS A 90 13.76 3.85 0.37
N LEU A 91 12.63 4.15 1.02
CA LEU A 91 12.57 4.48 2.45
C LEU A 91 12.88 3.30 3.37
N ILE A 92 12.57 2.08 2.96
CA ILE A 92 12.78 0.88 3.77
C ILE A 92 13.96 0.03 3.32
N LYS A 93 14.72 0.50 2.33
CA LYS A 93 15.74 -0.31 1.65
C LYS A 93 16.68 -1.00 2.63
N ASP A 94 17.11 -0.29 3.68
CA ASP A 94 18.07 -0.84 4.66
C ASP A 94 17.37 -1.52 5.85
N LEU A 95 16.03 -1.41 5.95
CA LEU A 95 15.20 -2.16 6.89
C LEU A 95 14.69 -3.48 6.30
N ASN A 96 14.69 -3.61 4.97
CA ASN A 96 14.14 -4.76 4.26
C ASN A 96 15.07 -5.97 4.40
N GLY A 97 14.76 -6.83 5.36
CA GLY A 97 15.73 -7.78 5.89
C GLY A 97 16.22 -8.87 4.94
N ASP A 98 15.54 -9.12 3.84
CA ASP A 98 15.93 -10.10 2.82
C ASP A 98 16.36 -9.47 1.49
N ASN A 99 16.43 -8.12 1.43
CA ASN A 99 16.73 -7.36 0.22
C ASN A 99 15.86 -7.76 -1.01
N SER A 100 14.70 -8.35 -0.77
CA SER A 100 13.70 -8.70 -1.78
C SER A 100 12.38 -7.98 -1.47
N ILE A 101 11.82 -7.32 -2.48
CA ILE A 101 10.50 -6.70 -2.37
C ILE A 101 9.53 -7.60 -3.12
N ARG A 102 8.53 -8.14 -2.44
CA ARG A 102 7.53 -9.01 -3.07
C ARG A 102 6.41 -8.17 -3.64
N CYS A 103 6.23 -8.17 -4.96
CA CYS A 103 5.24 -7.35 -5.65
C CYS A 103 4.15 -8.22 -6.30
N PHE A 104 2.89 -7.85 -6.13
CA PHE A 104 1.73 -8.57 -6.70
C PHE A 104 0.71 -7.60 -7.29
N GLY A 105 0.17 -7.95 -8.46
CA GLY A 105 -0.98 -7.27 -9.06
C GLY A 105 -2.31 -7.91 -8.66
N PHE A 106 -3.39 -7.13 -8.62
CA PHE A 106 -4.75 -7.64 -8.47
C PHE A 106 -5.78 -6.73 -9.17
N GLY A 107 -6.94 -7.28 -9.54
CA GLY A 107 -8.05 -6.51 -10.12
C GLY A 107 -8.02 -6.32 -11.65
N ASP A 108 -7.13 -7.01 -12.37
CA ASP A 108 -7.01 -6.99 -13.83
C ASP A 108 -8.14 -7.75 -14.58
N GLY A 109 -9.01 -8.46 -13.85
CA GLY A 109 -10.13 -9.20 -14.42
C GLY A 109 -9.77 -10.58 -14.99
N ILE A 110 -8.58 -11.11 -14.71
CA ILE A 110 -8.16 -12.45 -15.16
C ILE A 110 -8.90 -13.57 -14.38
N ALA A 111 -9.43 -13.27 -13.19
CA ALA A 111 -10.37 -14.15 -12.50
C ALA A 111 -11.73 -14.09 -13.20
N PHE A 112 -12.34 -15.27 -13.47
CA PHE A 112 -13.54 -15.63 -14.27
C PHE A 112 -14.83 -14.74 -14.16
N SER A 113 -14.78 -13.63 -13.44
CA SER A 113 -15.84 -12.63 -13.25
C SER A 113 -15.52 -11.32 -13.98
N SER A 114 -15.17 -11.39 -15.27
CA SER A 114 -14.98 -10.23 -16.14
C SER A 114 -16.24 -9.36 -16.32
N LEU A 115 -17.42 -9.87 -15.94
CA LEU A 115 -18.70 -9.16 -15.95
C LEU A 115 -18.99 -8.34 -14.68
N LEU A 116 -18.23 -8.54 -13.60
CA LEU A 116 -18.34 -7.76 -12.37
C LEU A 116 -16.95 -7.20 -12.05
N LYS A 117 -16.59 -6.04 -12.61
CA LYS A 117 -15.38 -5.26 -12.29
C LYS A 117 -15.42 -4.77 -10.84
N LYS A 118 -15.36 -5.69 -9.90
CA LYS A 118 -15.46 -5.44 -8.47
C LYS A 118 -14.08 -5.53 -7.82
N VAL A 119 -13.76 -4.52 -7.03
CA VAL A 119 -12.54 -4.39 -6.25
C VAL A 119 -12.75 -5.03 -4.88
N SER A 120 -11.91 -5.99 -4.53
CA SER A 120 -11.73 -6.45 -3.15
C SER A 120 -10.24 -6.53 -2.84
N TYR A 121 -9.84 -6.16 -1.62
CA TYR A 121 -8.44 -6.26 -1.18
C TYR A 121 -8.14 -7.59 -0.48
N ASP A 122 -9.16 -8.45 -0.34
CA ASP A 122 -9.02 -9.74 0.32
C ASP A 122 -7.91 -10.59 -0.32
N VAL A 123 -7.83 -10.66 -1.65
CA VAL A 123 -6.84 -11.45 -2.38
C VAL A 123 -5.42 -11.03 -2.01
N ILE A 124 -5.12 -9.74 -2.05
CA ILE A 124 -3.77 -9.24 -1.78
C ILE A 124 -3.43 -9.31 -0.29
N ILE A 125 -4.40 -9.07 0.59
CA ILE A 125 -4.20 -9.18 2.04
C ILE A 125 -3.95 -10.65 2.42
N ARG A 126 -4.72 -11.60 1.87
CA ARG A 126 -4.51 -13.04 2.09
C ARG A 126 -3.16 -13.51 1.56
N LYS A 127 -2.72 -13.00 0.41
CA LYS A 127 -1.38 -13.30 -0.10
C LYS A 127 -0.30 -12.83 0.87
N ALA A 128 -0.45 -11.65 1.46
CA ALA A 128 0.49 -11.16 2.48
C ALA A 128 0.43 -11.97 3.78
N ILE A 129 -0.75 -12.44 4.19
CA ILE A 129 -0.91 -13.37 5.32
C ILE A 129 -0.11 -14.66 5.07
N CYS A 130 -0.22 -15.26 3.88
CA CYS A 130 0.55 -16.46 3.55
C CYS A 130 2.06 -16.21 3.72
N LEU A 131 2.57 -15.10 3.18
CA LEU A 131 3.99 -14.76 3.30
C LEU A 131 4.41 -14.51 4.76
N ALA A 132 3.58 -13.80 5.53
CA ALA A 132 3.83 -13.56 6.94
C ALA A 132 3.74 -14.85 7.79
N SER A 133 2.97 -15.85 7.34
CA SER A 133 2.88 -17.15 8.01
C SER A 133 4.11 -18.04 7.75
N GLU A 134 4.80 -17.84 6.63
CA GLU A 134 6.03 -18.56 6.28
C GLU A 134 7.25 -18.06 7.07
N THR A 135 7.20 -16.84 7.63
CA THR A 135 8.32 -16.20 8.33
C THR A 135 7.85 -15.56 9.64
N SER A 136 7.93 -16.33 10.73
CA SER A 136 7.41 -15.94 12.05
C SER A 136 8.31 -14.97 12.83
N ASP A 137 9.57 -14.82 12.42
CA ASP A 137 10.57 -14.01 13.11
C ASP A 137 10.54 -12.52 12.72
N ARG A 138 9.93 -12.18 11.58
CA ARG A 138 9.97 -10.82 11.02
C ARG A 138 8.60 -10.19 10.88
N HIS A 139 8.58 -8.87 11.08
CA HIS A 139 7.38 -8.09 10.83
C HIS A 139 7.24 -7.77 9.34
N HIS A 140 6.04 -7.92 8.80
CA HIS A 140 5.72 -7.68 7.40
C HIS A 140 4.97 -6.37 7.27
N VAL A 141 5.25 -5.64 6.19
CA VAL A 141 4.50 -4.44 5.83
C VAL A 141 3.93 -4.65 4.44
N LEU A 142 2.61 -4.75 4.34
CA LEU A 142 1.90 -4.76 3.07
C LEU A 142 1.51 -3.33 2.71
N VAL A 143 2.05 -2.80 1.61
CA VAL A 143 1.63 -1.53 1.02
C VAL A 143 0.77 -1.80 -0.21
N ILE A 144 -0.53 -1.53 -0.10
CA ILE A 144 -1.51 -1.68 -1.19
C ILE A 144 -1.70 -0.31 -1.84
N ILE A 145 -1.47 -0.19 -3.15
CA ILE A 145 -1.65 1.03 -3.92
C ILE A 145 -2.88 0.84 -4.79
N ALA A 146 -3.89 1.70 -4.63
CA ALA A 146 -5.15 1.57 -5.36
C ALA A 146 -5.82 2.91 -5.64
N SER A 147 -6.48 3.00 -6.80
CA SER A 147 -7.28 4.16 -7.20
C SER A 147 -8.77 4.02 -7.01
N GLU A 148 -9.26 2.79 -6.83
CA GLU A 148 -10.68 2.52 -6.67
C GLU A 148 -10.99 2.00 -5.26
N PRO A 149 -12.11 2.42 -4.64
CA PRO A 149 -12.57 1.86 -3.38
C PRO A 149 -13.02 0.40 -3.53
N VAL A 150 -13.11 -0.31 -2.40
CA VAL A 150 -13.74 -1.63 -2.32
C VAL A 150 -15.15 -1.53 -2.92
N SER A 151 -15.48 -2.45 -3.80
CA SER A 151 -16.72 -2.38 -4.57
C SER A 151 -17.95 -2.61 -3.72
N ARG A 152 -18.99 -1.85 -4.01
CA ARG A 152 -20.30 -1.97 -3.37
C ARG A 152 -21.31 -2.51 -4.38
N SER A 153 -22.16 -3.42 -3.91
CA SER A 153 -23.37 -3.79 -4.65
C SER A 153 -24.41 -2.67 -4.51
N SER A 154 -25.14 -2.39 -5.59
CA SER A 154 -26.26 -1.43 -5.63
C SER A 154 -27.37 -1.77 -4.62
N ASP A 155 -27.48 -3.02 -4.19
CA ASP A 155 -28.52 -3.49 -3.25
C ASP A 155 -28.17 -3.25 -1.76
N THR A 156 -26.97 -2.78 -1.45
CA THR A 156 -26.51 -2.61 -0.06
C THR A 156 -26.90 -1.24 0.53
N ARG A 157 -28.20 -0.96 0.63
CA ARG A 157 -28.69 0.31 1.23
C ARG A 157 -28.36 0.46 2.73
N ARG A 158 -28.11 -0.64 3.47
CA ARG A 158 -27.77 -0.60 4.91
C ARG A 158 -26.67 -1.58 5.39
N GLY A 159 -26.12 -2.44 4.53
CA GLY A 159 -25.14 -3.48 4.92
C GLY A 159 -23.80 -3.42 4.18
N LEU A 160 -22.89 -4.35 4.51
CA LEU A 160 -21.64 -4.58 3.78
C LEU A 160 -21.90 -5.37 2.50
N SER A 161 -21.19 -5.07 1.41
CA SER A 161 -21.14 -5.95 0.24
C SER A 161 -20.25 -7.18 0.50
N ASP A 162 -20.33 -8.20 -0.36
CA ASP A 162 -19.44 -9.37 -0.29
C ASP A 162 -17.95 -8.98 -0.40
N GLU A 163 -17.63 -7.96 -1.19
CA GLU A 163 -16.26 -7.46 -1.33
C GLU A 163 -15.78 -6.72 -0.08
N GLU A 164 -16.66 -5.94 0.54
CA GLU A 164 -16.42 -5.25 1.80
C GLU A 164 -16.24 -6.24 2.94
N GLN A 165 -17.13 -7.23 3.05
CA GLN A 165 -17.04 -8.29 4.06
C GLN A 165 -15.75 -9.08 3.92
N ARG A 166 -15.42 -9.58 2.72
CA ARG A 166 -14.17 -10.34 2.49
C ARG A 166 -12.92 -9.52 2.81
N THR A 167 -12.91 -8.24 2.48
CA THR A 167 -11.80 -7.34 2.82
C THR A 167 -11.66 -7.20 4.33
N LEU A 168 -12.76 -6.99 5.05
CA LEU A 168 -12.77 -6.88 6.52
C LEU A 168 -12.34 -8.19 7.19
N ASP A 169 -12.81 -9.33 6.71
CA ASP A 169 -12.42 -10.64 7.23
C ASP A 169 -10.92 -10.87 7.04
N ALA A 170 -10.37 -10.53 5.87
CA ALA A 170 -8.94 -10.64 5.61
C ALA A 170 -8.12 -9.74 6.55
N ILE A 171 -8.55 -8.49 6.79
CA ILE A 171 -7.91 -7.59 7.76
C ILE A 171 -8.00 -8.17 9.18
N ALA A 172 -9.14 -8.75 9.56
CA ALA A 172 -9.33 -9.34 10.87
C ALA A 172 -8.39 -10.54 11.09
N ILE A 173 -8.21 -11.39 10.08
CA ILE A 173 -7.29 -12.54 10.09
C ILE A 173 -5.83 -12.07 10.15
N ALA A 174 -5.47 -11.02 9.42
CA ALA A 174 -4.10 -10.49 9.34
C ALA A 174 -3.50 -10.15 10.71
N ARG A 175 -4.33 -9.84 11.71
CA ARG A 175 -3.92 -9.53 13.07
C ARG A 175 -3.25 -10.66 13.82
N ASN A 176 -3.50 -11.90 13.41
CA ASN A 176 -2.89 -13.07 14.03
C ASN A 176 -1.44 -13.26 13.54
N TYR A 177 -0.95 -12.36 12.69
CA TYR A 177 0.38 -12.38 12.09
C TYR A 177 1.09 -11.07 12.39
N ARG A 178 2.43 -11.09 12.31
CA ARG A 178 3.26 -9.88 12.38
C ARG A 178 3.15 -9.14 11.04
N LEU A 179 2.00 -8.53 10.78
CA LEU A 179 1.67 -7.89 9.51
C LEU A 179 0.98 -6.54 9.74
N SER A 180 1.58 -5.46 9.24
CA SER A 180 0.95 -4.15 9.10
C SER A 180 0.46 -3.97 7.67
N ILE A 181 -0.74 -3.40 7.50
CA ILE A 181 -1.33 -3.13 6.19
C ILE A 181 -1.43 -1.61 6.01
N VAL A 182 -0.86 -1.07 4.94
CA VAL A 182 -0.97 0.33 4.56
C VAL A 182 -1.66 0.42 3.22
N LEU A 183 -2.83 1.06 3.19
CA LEU A 183 -3.58 1.30 1.97
C LEU A 183 -3.35 2.73 1.49
N VAL A 184 -2.65 2.87 0.37
CA VAL A 184 -2.31 4.14 -0.27
C VAL A 184 -3.27 4.42 -1.41
N SER A 185 -4.09 5.47 -1.29
CA SER A 185 -5.00 5.87 -2.37
C SER A 185 -4.34 6.83 -3.36
N VAL A 186 -4.47 6.52 -4.65
CA VAL A 186 -3.98 7.36 -5.77
C VAL A 186 -5.14 7.71 -6.70
N GLY A 187 -5.26 8.96 -7.14
CA GLY A 187 -6.45 9.44 -7.88
C GLY A 187 -7.49 10.14 -6.99
N GLU A 188 -8.48 10.76 -7.64
CA GLU A 188 -9.46 11.66 -7.01
C GLU A 188 -10.70 10.95 -6.46
N THR A 189 -11.04 9.79 -7.03
CA THR A 189 -12.26 9.02 -6.74
C THR A 189 -12.28 8.37 -5.36
N ASN A 190 -11.20 8.50 -4.57
CA ASN A 190 -10.91 7.55 -3.50
C ASN A 190 -10.58 8.14 -2.13
N GLN A 191 -11.02 9.38 -1.89
CA GLN A 191 -10.64 10.17 -0.71
C GLN A 191 -11.04 9.56 0.66
N ASN A 192 -11.80 8.45 0.71
CA ASN A 192 -12.30 7.86 1.96
C ASN A 192 -12.37 6.31 1.99
N MET A 193 -11.58 5.63 1.16
CA MET A 193 -11.65 4.19 0.89
C MET A 193 -11.93 3.28 2.10
N MET A 194 -11.16 3.46 3.18
CA MET A 194 -11.31 2.68 4.42
C MET A 194 -12.07 3.42 5.51
N ARG A 195 -12.18 4.75 5.40
CA ARG A 195 -12.93 5.56 6.37
C ARG A 195 -14.42 5.28 6.27
N GLU A 196 -14.96 5.15 5.05
CA GLU A 196 -16.37 4.77 4.86
C GLU A 196 -16.62 3.31 5.22
N LEU A 197 -15.68 2.41 4.93
CA LEU A 197 -15.78 1.01 5.35
C LEU A 197 -15.81 0.89 6.89
N ARG A 198 -14.96 1.66 7.58
CA ARG A 198 -14.92 1.75 9.06
C ARG A 198 -16.24 2.22 9.66
N LYS A 199 -16.86 3.25 9.10
CA LYS A 199 -18.11 3.82 9.63
C LYS A 199 -19.27 2.81 9.68
N LYS A 200 -19.21 1.76 8.85
CA LYS A 200 -20.26 0.73 8.78
C LYS A 200 -20.07 -0.39 9.80
N ILE A 201 -18.93 -0.43 10.47
CA ILE A 201 -18.64 -1.43 11.50
C ILE A 201 -19.24 -0.89 12.81
N PRO A 202 -20.21 -1.58 13.44
CA PRO A 202 -20.78 -1.14 14.70
C PRO A 202 -19.69 -0.90 15.76
N SER A 203 -19.76 0.21 16.50
CA SER A 203 -18.76 0.54 17.54
C SER A 203 -18.65 -0.53 18.64
N SER A 204 -19.68 -1.35 18.80
CA SER A 204 -19.75 -2.48 19.75
C SER A 204 -19.18 -3.79 19.19
N ASP A 205 -18.89 -3.88 17.89
CA ASP A 205 -18.38 -5.10 17.28
C ASP A 205 -16.87 -5.24 17.49
N TYR A 206 -16.47 -6.50 17.71
CA TYR A 206 -15.09 -6.97 17.91
C TYR A 206 -14.11 -6.48 16.82
N VAL A 207 -14.60 -6.02 15.67
CA VAL A 207 -13.81 -5.53 14.52
C VAL A 207 -13.36 -4.06 14.68
N THR A 208 -14.08 -3.23 15.44
CA THR A 208 -13.81 -1.78 15.57
C THR A 208 -12.57 -1.49 16.41
N VAL A 209 -12.34 -2.32 17.45
CA VAL A 209 -11.09 -2.31 18.25
C VAL A 209 -9.91 -2.84 17.41
N ARG A 210 -10.17 -3.47 16.26
CA ARG A 210 -9.22 -4.36 15.60
C ARG A 210 -8.50 -3.81 14.35
N MET A 211 -8.77 -2.57 13.95
CA MET A 211 -8.10 -1.93 12.80
C MET A 211 -6.78 -1.21 13.12
N GLN A 212 -6.21 -1.40 14.31
CA GLN A 212 -5.00 -0.70 14.74
C GLN A 212 -3.77 -0.97 13.84
N GLN A 213 -3.73 -2.09 13.12
CA GLN A 213 -2.63 -2.48 12.22
C GLN A 213 -2.90 -2.16 10.75
N CYS A 214 -4.04 -1.53 10.43
CA CYS A 214 -4.39 -1.09 9.08
C CYS A 214 -4.42 0.44 9.01
N TYR A 215 -3.58 1.02 8.17
CA TYR A 215 -3.46 2.47 7.98
C TYR A 215 -3.93 2.86 6.59
N PHE A 216 -4.54 4.04 6.50
CA PHE A 216 -4.98 4.60 5.22
C PHE A 216 -4.22 5.90 4.96
N VAL A 217 -3.69 6.03 3.74
CA VAL A 217 -2.89 7.17 3.33
C VAL A 217 -3.43 7.72 2.02
N ASP A 218 -3.92 8.96 2.06
CA ASP A 218 -4.38 9.67 0.86
C ASP A 218 -3.20 10.38 0.17
N TYR A 219 -2.50 9.65 -0.69
CA TYR A 219 -1.34 10.17 -1.41
C TYR A 219 -1.71 11.37 -2.28
N THR A 220 -2.83 11.29 -3.01
CA THR A 220 -3.27 12.38 -3.90
C THR A 220 -3.49 13.66 -3.12
N ARG A 221 -4.21 13.58 -1.99
CA ARG A 221 -4.46 14.75 -1.15
C ARG A 221 -3.19 15.33 -0.56
N ILE A 222 -2.27 14.50 -0.06
CA ILE A 222 -0.98 14.98 0.46
C ILE A 222 -0.22 15.72 -0.64
N MET A 223 -0.21 15.15 -1.85
CA MET A 223 0.49 15.72 -2.99
C MET A 223 -0.18 16.98 -3.58
N LEU A 224 -1.47 17.21 -3.31
CA LEU A 224 -2.19 18.42 -3.73
C LEU A 224 -2.06 19.60 -2.74
N THR A 225 -1.43 19.42 -1.59
CA THR A 225 -1.21 20.54 -0.66
C THR A 225 -0.24 21.58 -1.24
N ASP A 226 -0.40 22.83 -0.83
CA ASP A 226 0.46 23.97 -1.24
C ASP A 226 1.87 23.96 -0.59
N LYS A 227 2.30 22.82 -0.07
CA LYS A 227 3.60 22.68 0.58
C LYS A 227 4.69 22.40 -0.46
N PRO A 228 5.96 22.74 -0.18
CA PRO A 228 7.08 22.29 -1.00
C PRO A 228 7.06 20.78 -1.20
N LEU A 229 7.49 20.30 -2.38
CA LEU A 229 7.44 18.87 -2.73
C LEU A 229 8.21 18.01 -1.72
N GLN A 230 9.32 18.52 -1.19
CA GLN A 230 10.07 17.85 -0.13
C GLN A 230 9.19 17.61 1.11
N THR A 231 8.45 18.63 1.56
CA THR A 231 7.55 18.52 2.72
C THR A 231 6.39 17.57 2.43
N ARG A 232 5.84 17.58 1.22
CA ARG A 232 4.79 16.63 0.81
C ARG A 232 5.28 15.18 0.84
N ASN A 233 6.47 14.92 0.30
CA ASN A 233 7.09 13.59 0.36
C ASN A 233 7.33 13.16 1.81
N ARG A 234 7.80 14.06 2.68
CA ARG A 234 7.96 13.79 4.11
C ARG A 234 6.64 13.42 4.79
N ASP A 235 5.62 14.23 4.58
CA ASP A 235 4.29 14.00 5.17
C ASP A 235 3.71 12.67 4.68
N PHE A 236 3.93 12.30 3.41
CA PHE A 236 3.57 10.99 2.87
C PHE A 236 4.34 9.85 3.55
N CYS A 237 5.66 9.95 3.66
CA CYS A 237 6.49 8.94 4.34
C CYS A 237 6.04 8.71 5.79
N LEU A 238 5.79 9.78 6.54
CA LEU A 238 5.30 9.70 7.92
C LEU A 238 3.90 9.08 8.00
N ALA A 239 3.03 9.35 7.02
CA ALA A 239 1.70 8.75 6.97
C ALA A 239 1.76 7.23 6.73
N VAL A 240 2.69 6.76 5.87
CA VAL A 240 2.87 5.33 5.57
C VAL A 240 3.55 4.59 6.72
N PHE A 241 4.64 5.15 7.27
CA PHE A 241 5.55 4.42 8.15
C PHE A 241 5.51 4.85 9.62
N GLY A 242 5.02 6.05 9.92
CA GLY A 242 5.06 6.61 11.29
C GLY A 242 4.24 5.83 12.32
N ASN A 243 3.31 4.98 11.86
CA ASN A 243 2.48 4.13 12.71
C ASN A 243 2.92 2.66 12.74
N LEU A 244 4.01 2.29 12.07
CA LEU A 244 4.49 0.90 12.15
C LEU A 244 4.82 0.54 13.60
N PRO A 245 4.61 -0.73 13.99
CA PRO A 245 5.01 -1.18 15.32
C PRO A 245 6.52 -0.97 15.44
N ARG A 246 6.88 -0.18 16.45
CA ARG A 246 8.27 -0.08 16.90
C ARG A 246 8.63 -1.43 17.48
N GLU A 247 9.84 -1.92 17.24
CA GLU A 247 10.34 -3.04 18.02
C GLU A 247 10.23 -2.65 19.49
N ILE A 248 9.42 -3.39 20.23
CA ILE A 248 9.63 -3.47 21.66
C ILE A 248 10.98 -4.18 21.78
N PRO A 249 12.02 -3.55 22.37
CA PRO A 249 13.32 -4.21 22.54
C PRO A 249 13.10 -5.55 23.26
N GLU A 250 13.98 -6.52 23.02
CA GLU A 250 13.95 -7.94 23.43
C GLU A 250 13.61 -8.28 24.91
N ARG A 251 13.17 -7.33 25.73
CA ARG A 251 12.78 -7.49 27.13
C ARG A 251 11.29 -7.77 27.37
N LEU A 252 10.62 -8.52 26.49
CA LEU A 252 9.32 -9.15 26.81
C LEU A 252 9.37 -10.68 26.86
N HIS A 253 10.52 -11.31 26.57
CA HIS A 253 10.75 -12.74 26.85
C HIS A 253 11.07 -13.04 28.32
N ALA A 254 11.32 -12.02 29.15
CA ALA A 254 11.67 -12.18 30.57
C ALA A 254 10.51 -11.93 31.55
N LEU A 255 9.32 -11.56 31.08
CA LEU A 255 8.14 -11.30 31.93
C LEU A 255 6.99 -12.29 31.73
N ILE A 256 7.23 -13.34 30.93
CA ILE A 256 6.37 -14.53 30.88
C ILE A 256 7.26 -15.73 31.24
N ARG A 257 7.60 -15.81 32.53
CA ARG A 257 7.88 -17.06 33.24
C ARG A 257 6.85 -17.19 34.34
#